data_AF-F0HAR8-F1
#
_entry.id   AF-F0HAR8-F1
#
_cell.length_a   1.000
_cell.length_b   1.000
_cell.length_c   1.000
_cell.angle_alpha   90.00
_cell.angle_beta   90.00
_cell.angle_gamma   90.00
#
_symmetry.space_group_name_H-M   'P 1'
#
loop_
_entity.id
_entity.type
_entity.pdbx_description
1 polymer ?
#
loop_
_entity_poly.entity_id
_entity_poly.type
_entity_poly.pdbx_seq_one_letter_code
_entity_poly.pdbx_strand_id
1 'polypeptide(L)'
;MKKVFPSIIVLLVLLLSSCGDNEYEDSHVFFTFHNDTHQNPVLASAMNPMSPGVYCTIRYAFVSGRHSFSFENNQGMRTDSPVWFDGIDQRLESWKHVGKNNGLVVGYGNLDNPAPFYAYDLQCPNCFEPNALPLRSCELKISSDGVATCNRCRRKYNLNTGGNIVAGEGGRKLTRYHGVTTGPYGVLAVN
;
A
#
# COMPACT_ATOMS: atom_id res chain seq x y z
N MET A 1 16.78 10.10 -55.57
CA MET A 1 15.52 9.76 -54.88
C MET A 1 15.73 8.50 -54.06
N LYS A 2 16.22 8.59 -52.81
CA LYS A 2 16.52 7.41 -51.99
C LYS A 2 16.05 7.62 -50.54
N LYS A 3 14.98 6.91 -50.20
CA LYS A 3 14.70 6.29 -48.88
C LYS A 3 14.78 7.15 -47.60
N VAL A 4 14.42 8.43 -47.64
CA VAL A 4 14.35 9.26 -46.40
C VAL A 4 12.98 9.12 -45.69
N PHE A 5 11.92 8.80 -46.44
CA PHE A 5 10.56 8.67 -45.91
C PHE A 5 10.32 7.55 -44.87
N PRO A 6 10.90 6.33 -44.96
CA PRO A 6 10.62 5.28 -43.98
C PRO A 6 11.31 5.52 -42.63
N SER A 7 12.42 6.27 -42.58
CA SER A 7 13.13 6.55 -41.32
C SER A 7 12.41 7.55 -40.42
N ILE A 8 11.65 8.50 -40.97
CA ILE A 8 10.89 9.48 -40.19
C ILE A 8 9.68 8.80 -39.51
N ILE A 9 9.05 7.83 -40.18
CA ILE A 9 7.91 7.09 -39.63
C ILE A 9 8.34 6.19 -38.47
N VAL A 10 9.50 5.53 -38.55
CA VAL A 10 10.05 4.70 -37.46
C VAL A 10 10.36 5.55 -36.21
N LEU A 11 10.89 6.77 -36.40
CA LEU A 11 11.18 7.68 -35.30
C LEU A 11 9.90 8.24 -34.64
N LEU A 12 8.83 8.46 -35.42
CA LEU A 12 7.54 8.91 -34.91
C LEU A 12 6.79 7.81 -34.13
N VAL A 13 6.95 6.54 -34.52
CA VAL A 13 6.36 5.39 -33.81
C VAL A 13 7.06 5.12 -32.47
N LEU A 14 8.36 5.38 -32.36
CA LEU A 14 9.14 5.28 -31.11
C LEU A 14 8.77 6.37 -30.07
N LEU A 15 8.22 7.51 -30.52
CA LEU A 15 7.79 8.59 -29.62
C LEU A 15 6.39 8.36 -29.04
N LEU A 16 5.61 7.41 -29.56
CA LEU A 16 4.26 7.09 -29.09
C LEU A 16 4.22 5.96 -28.05
N SER A 17 5.35 5.34 -27.73
CA SER A 17 5.46 4.23 -26.77
C SER A 17 5.94 4.65 -25.38
N SER A 18 5.64 5.87 -24.93
CA SER A 18 5.76 6.24 -23.52
C SER A 18 4.39 6.15 -22.85
N CYS A 19 3.85 4.93 -22.78
CA CYS A 19 2.85 4.63 -21.76
C CYS A 19 3.65 4.36 -20.49
N GLY A 20 3.93 5.42 -19.73
CA GLY A 20 4.61 5.27 -18.44
C GLY A 20 3.73 4.40 -17.54
N ASP A 21 4.28 3.29 -17.05
CA ASP A 21 3.70 2.64 -15.88
C ASP A 21 3.70 3.69 -14.77
N ASN A 22 2.52 4.20 -14.42
CA ASN A 22 2.41 5.11 -13.28
C ASN A 22 2.91 4.36 -12.05
N GLU A 23 3.91 4.91 -11.37
CA GLU A 23 4.47 4.33 -10.14
C GLU A 23 3.40 4.21 -9.03
N TYR A 24 2.39 5.08 -9.10
CA TYR A 24 1.27 5.18 -8.17
C TYR A 24 -0.06 4.94 -8.88
N GLU A 25 -0.98 4.26 -8.22
CA GLU A 25 -2.33 4.06 -8.76
C GLU A 25 -3.22 5.26 -8.45
N ASP A 26 -3.78 5.90 -9.48
CA ASP A 26 -4.72 7.05 -9.42
C ASP A 26 -6.13 6.61 -8.94
N SER A 27 -6.17 5.86 -7.85
CA SER A 27 -7.39 5.34 -7.25
C SER A 27 -7.79 6.16 -6.03
N HIS A 28 -9.08 6.10 -5.66
CA HIS A 28 -9.76 6.94 -4.65
C HIS A 28 -9.30 6.72 -3.19
N VAL A 29 -8.08 6.27 -2.97
CA VAL A 29 -7.49 6.18 -1.64
C VAL A 29 -7.13 7.60 -1.22
N PHE A 30 -7.74 8.06 -0.13
CA PHE A 30 -7.43 9.33 0.52
C PHE A 30 -7.52 9.11 2.04
N PHE A 31 -6.77 8.13 2.52
CA PHE A 31 -6.82 7.70 3.91
C PHE A 31 -5.99 8.63 4.77
N THR A 32 -6.63 9.27 5.75
CA THR A 32 -5.95 10.05 6.78
C THR A 32 -6.23 9.43 8.14
N PHE A 33 -5.20 9.23 8.95
CA PHE A 33 -5.32 8.72 10.31
C PHE A 33 -4.52 9.56 11.30
N HIS A 34 -5.20 10.01 12.33
CA HIS A 34 -4.68 10.86 13.38
C HIS A 34 -4.11 10.02 14.52
N ASN A 35 -2.86 9.56 14.41
CA ASN A 35 -2.26 8.76 15.48
C ASN A 35 -1.87 9.61 16.70
N ASP A 36 -1.90 10.93 16.57
CA ASP A 36 -1.80 11.90 17.66
C ASP A 36 -3.01 11.82 18.62
N THR A 37 -4.21 11.46 18.13
CA THR A 37 -5.38 11.22 18.99
C THR A 37 -5.46 9.77 19.47
N HIS A 38 -5.22 8.81 18.57
CA HIS A 38 -5.35 7.39 18.88
C HIS A 38 -4.18 6.81 19.69
N GLN A 39 -3.00 7.41 19.61
CA GLN A 39 -1.77 6.98 20.32
C GLN A 39 -1.45 5.49 20.10
N ASN A 40 -1.69 4.96 18.90
CA ASN A 40 -1.51 3.55 18.59
C ASN A 40 -0.02 3.19 18.43
N PRO A 41 0.56 2.33 19.29
CA PRO A 41 1.98 2.01 19.24
C PRO A 41 2.35 1.09 18.06
N VAL A 42 1.41 0.29 17.54
CA VAL A 42 1.65 -0.60 16.41
C VAL A 42 1.88 0.22 15.15
N LEU A 43 0.99 1.19 14.87
CA LEU A 43 1.19 2.12 13.76
C LEU A 43 2.41 3.01 13.96
N ALA A 44 2.63 3.49 15.19
CA ALA A 44 3.79 4.32 15.51
C ALA A 44 5.12 3.63 15.17
N SER A 45 5.19 2.30 15.35
CA SER A 45 6.38 1.52 15.01
C SER A 45 6.74 1.57 13.52
N ALA A 46 5.76 1.66 12.63
CA ALA A 46 5.98 1.75 11.18
C ALA A 46 6.16 3.19 10.68
N MET A 47 5.66 4.18 11.42
CA MET A 47 5.85 5.61 11.13
C MET A 47 7.14 6.20 11.72
N ASN A 48 7.99 5.38 12.32
CA ASN A 48 9.28 5.80 12.85
C ASN A 48 10.40 5.62 11.79
N PRO A 49 11.02 6.71 11.27
CA PRO A 49 12.12 6.60 10.32
C PRO A 49 13.37 5.93 10.92
N MET A 50 13.49 5.86 12.25
CA MET A 50 14.56 5.15 12.95
C MET A 50 14.31 3.63 13.03
N SER A 51 13.16 3.15 12.59
CA SER A 51 12.77 1.72 12.57
C SER A 51 12.48 1.22 11.15
N PRO A 52 13.41 1.36 10.18
CA PRO A 52 13.17 0.94 8.81
C PRO A 52 12.96 -0.59 8.71
N GLY A 53 12.13 -1.03 7.76
CA GLY A 53 11.76 -2.42 7.55
C GLY A 53 10.60 -2.91 8.43
N VAL A 54 10.08 -2.06 9.33
CA VAL A 54 8.85 -2.32 10.07
C VAL A 54 7.66 -1.82 9.25
N TYR A 55 6.76 -2.73 8.90
CA TYR A 55 5.54 -2.43 8.15
C TYR A 55 4.32 -2.72 9.01
N CYS A 56 3.37 -1.80 9.02
CA CYS A 56 2.07 -1.94 9.67
C CYS A 56 0.99 -2.17 8.62
N THR A 57 0.22 -3.22 8.79
CA THR A 57 -1.04 -3.45 8.08
C THR A 57 -2.17 -2.75 8.81
N ILE A 58 -2.95 -1.96 8.09
CA ILE A 58 -4.13 -1.25 8.58
C ILE A 58 -5.35 -1.88 7.93
N ARG A 59 -6.33 -2.29 8.74
CA ARG A 59 -7.61 -2.81 8.24
C ARG A 59 -8.78 -2.02 8.81
N TYR A 60 -9.79 -1.82 8.00
CA TYR A 60 -11.09 -1.30 8.45
C TYR A 60 -12.10 -2.44 8.61
N ALA A 61 -12.93 -2.34 9.66
CA ALA A 61 -14.07 -3.21 9.87
C ALA A 61 -15.24 -2.46 10.52
N PHE A 62 -16.47 -2.91 10.21
CA PHE A 62 -17.67 -2.50 10.93
C PHE A 62 -18.08 -3.60 11.90
N VAL A 63 -17.84 -3.40 13.19
CA VAL A 63 -18.02 -4.40 14.25
C VAL A 63 -18.97 -3.85 15.30
N SER A 64 -19.96 -4.65 15.70
CA SER A 64 -20.94 -4.28 16.74
C SER A 64 -21.62 -2.91 16.50
N GLY A 65 -21.94 -2.61 15.23
CA GLY A 65 -22.61 -1.37 14.85
C GLY A 65 -21.72 -0.13 14.82
N ARG A 66 -20.39 -0.29 14.87
CA ARG A 66 -19.43 0.83 14.91
C ARG A 66 -18.26 0.59 13.96
N HIS A 67 -17.76 1.69 13.38
CA HIS A 67 -16.55 1.69 12.56
C HIS A 67 -15.30 1.52 13.44
N SER A 68 -14.37 0.70 12.99
CA SER A 68 -13.13 0.42 13.71
C SER A 68 -11.97 0.14 12.76
N PHE A 69 -10.77 0.40 13.25
CA PHE A 69 -9.52 -0.06 12.64
C PHE A 69 -8.89 -1.19 13.45
N SER A 70 -8.04 -1.96 12.79
CA SER A 70 -7.08 -2.85 13.44
C SER A 70 -5.71 -2.72 12.80
N PHE A 71 -4.69 -2.92 13.63
CA PHE A 71 -3.29 -2.73 13.26
C PHE A 71 -2.49 -3.96 13.62
N GLU A 72 -1.64 -4.40 12.70
CA GLU A 72 -0.70 -5.50 12.90
C GLU A 72 0.58 -5.17 12.16
N ASN A 73 1.73 -5.26 12.82
CA ASN A 73 3.02 -5.10 12.16
C ASN A 73 3.68 -6.44 11.84
N ASN A 74 4.64 -6.41 10.91
CA ASN A 74 5.40 -7.59 10.50
C ASN A 74 6.37 -8.12 11.56
N GLN A 75 6.47 -7.49 12.73
CA GLN A 75 7.29 -7.92 13.87
C GLN A 75 6.46 -8.60 14.98
N GLY A 76 5.17 -8.83 14.74
CA GLY A 76 4.28 -9.56 15.65
C GLY A 76 3.53 -8.70 16.67
N MET A 77 3.66 -7.37 16.61
CA MET A 77 2.78 -6.48 17.37
C MET A 77 1.44 -6.33 16.69
N ARG A 78 0.36 -6.36 17.46
CA ARG A 78 -1.00 -6.14 16.95
C ARG A 78 -1.88 -5.48 18.01
N THR A 79 -2.94 -4.83 17.58
CA THR A 79 -3.98 -4.34 18.48
C THR A 79 -4.85 -5.49 18.97
N ASP A 80 -4.97 -5.66 20.28
CA ASP A 80 -5.79 -6.72 20.90
C ASP A 80 -7.30 -6.44 20.85
N SER A 81 -7.69 -5.16 20.67
CA SER A 81 -9.08 -4.74 20.54
C SER A 81 -9.26 -3.78 19.37
N PRO A 82 -10.49 -3.65 18.83
CA PRO A 82 -10.75 -2.70 17.74
C PRO A 82 -10.43 -1.27 18.17
N VAL A 83 -9.71 -0.55 17.32
CA VAL A 83 -9.45 0.89 17.49
C VAL A 83 -10.68 1.63 16.97
N TRP A 84 -11.53 2.07 17.88
CA TRP A 84 -12.81 2.70 17.53
C TRP A 84 -12.61 4.08 16.91
N PHE A 85 -13.45 4.41 15.92
CA PHE A 85 -13.40 5.71 15.27
C PHE A 85 -13.69 6.84 16.27
N ASP A 86 -12.84 7.87 16.25
CA ASP A 86 -13.09 9.11 16.97
C ASP A 86 -13.93 10.10 16.13
N GLY A 87 -14.09 11.34 16.62
CA GLY A 87 -14.84 12.37 15.90
C GLY A 87 -14.16 12.86 14.61
N ILE A 88 -12.83 12.75 14.51
CA ILE A 88 -12.08 13.11 13.30
C ILE A 88 -12.29 12.02 12.24
N ASP A 89 -12.16 10.75 12.62
CA ASP A 89 -12.32 9.63 11.68
C ASP A 89 -13.71 9.62 11.04
N GLN A 90 -14.75 9.92 11.84
CA GLN A 90 -16.13 10.03 11.38
C GLN A 90 -16.32 11.20 10.41
N ARG A 91 -15.78 12.37 10.75
CA ARG A 91 -15.88 13.58 9.92
C ARG A 91 -15.17 13.43 8.57
N LEU A 92 -14.05 12.71 8.54
CA LEU A 92 -13.30 12.44 7.31
C LEU A 92 -13.83 11.25 6.51
N GLU A 93 -14.90 10.60 7.00
CA GLU A 93 -15.46 9.38 6.40
C GLU A 93 -14.41 8.29 6.13
N SER A 94 -13.44 8.14 7.05
CA SER A 94 -12.19 7.40 6.81
C SER A 94 -12.39 5.96 6.34
N TRP A 95 -13.54 5.34 6.66
CA TRP A 95 -13.90 4.00 6.21
C TRP A 95 -14.05 3.87 4.69
N LYS A 96 -14.32 4.95 3.96
CA LYS A 96 -14.47 4.95 2.49
C LYS A 96 -13.14 4.97 1.76
N HIS A 97 -12.06 5.31 2.46
CA HIS A 97 -10.78 5.68 1.85
C HIS A 97 -9.66 4.72 2.15
N VAL A 98 -9.91 3.65 2.92
CA VAL A 98 -8.96 2.57 3.11
C VAL A 98 -8.81 1.83 1.78
N GLY A 99 -7.58 1.43 1.44
CA GLY A 99 -7.23 0.70 0.22
C GLY A 99 -8.15 -0.47 -0.14
N LYS A 100 -7.94 -1.08 -1.29
CA LYS A 100 -8.87 -2.05 -1.88
C LYS A 100 -9.24 -3.14 -0.88
N ASN A 101 -10.55 -3.40 -0.80
CA ASN A 101 -11.12 -4.35 0.14
C ASN A 101 -10.67 -4.09 1.60
N ASN A 102 -10.60 -2.79 1.96
CA ASN A 102 -10.40 -2.27 3.31
C ASN A 102 -9.03 -2.56 3.95
N GLY A 103 -7.96 -2.63 3.15
CA GLY A 103 -6.62 -2.95 3.64
C GLY A 103 -5.49 -2.12 3.02
N LEU A 104 -4.60 -1.61 3.88
CA LEU A 104 -3.38 -0.90 3.52
C LEU A 104 -2.17 -1.44 4.27
N VAL A 105 -0.98 -1.22 3.72
CA VAL A 105 0.30 -1.52 4.36
C VAL A 105 1.17 -0.28 4.28
N VAL A 106 1.73 0.17 5.41
CA VAL A 106 2.60 1.35 5.46
C VAL A 106 3.88 1.06 6.24
N GLY A 107 4.98 1.74 5.90
CA GLY A 107 6.24 1.63 6.63
C GLY A 107 7.43 2.19 5.86
N TYR A 108 8.55 2.38 6.56
CA TYR A 108 9.80 2.80 5.94
C TYR A 108 10.55 1.62 5.30
N GLY A 109 11.04 1.81 4.08
CA GLY A 109 11.99 0.88 3.45
C GLY A 109 13.32 0.84 4.19
N ASN A 110 14.10 -0.23 4.02
CA ASN A 110 15.38 -0.42 4.71
C ASN A 110 16.62 -0.48 3.80
N LEU A 111 16.47 -0.15 2.52
CA LEU A 111 17.55 -0.27 1.53
C LEU A 111 18.12 1.07 1.05
N ASP A 112 17.34 2.15 1.12
CA ASP A 112 17.74 3.49 0.68
C ASP A 112 18.05 4.40 1.89
N ASN A 113 18.88 5.43 1.67
CA ASN A 113 19.19 6.45 2.68
C ASN A 113 19.08 7.87 2.06
N PRO A 114 18.12 8.72 2.48
CA PRO A 114 17.14 8.48 3.54
C PRO A 114 16.14 7.37 3.19
N ALA A 115 15.66 6.64 4.19
CA ALA A 115 14.67 5.60 4.02
C ALA A 115 13.34 6.20 3.49
N PRO A 116 12.83 5.76 2.33
CA PRO A 116 11.54 6.20 1.82
C PRO A 116 10.41 5.60 2.64
N PHE A 117 9.35 6.39 2.87
CA PHE A 117 8.10 5.91 3.43
C PHE A 117 7.22 5.35 2.31
N TYR A 118 6.81 4.09 2.44
CA TYR A 118 5.97 3.43 1.45
C TYR A 118 4.56 3.20 1.98
N ALA A 119 3.59 3.31 1.08
CA ALA A 119 2.22 2.86 1.28
C ALA A 119 1.81 1.93 0.13
N TYR A 120 1.25 0.78 0.46
CA TYR A 120 0.82 -0.25 -0.48
C TYR A 120 -0.61 -0.69 -0.22
N ASP A 121 -1.26 -1.18 -1.26
CA ASP A 121 -2.47 -1.96 -1.10
C ASP A 121 -2.18 -3.32 -0.47
N LEU A 122 -3.09 -3.79 0.40
CA LEU A 122 -2.96 -5.12 1.02
C LEU A 122 -3.35 -6.25 0.06
N GLN A 123 -4.10 -5.97 -1.00
CA GLN A 123 -4.54 -6.96 -1.98
C GLN A 123 -3.46 -7.21 -3.04
N CYS A 124 -3.25 -8.48 -3.38
CA CYS A 124 -2.38 -8.84 -4.50
C CYS A 124 -2.95 -8.29 -5.82
N PRO A 125 -2.24 -7.38 -6.53
CA PRO A 125 -2.77 -6.76 -7.74
C PRO A 125 -2.99 -7.80 -8.85
N ASN A 126 -2.16 -8.84 -8.91
CA ASN A 126 -2.26 -9.91 -9.92
C ASN A 126 -3.39 -10.93 -9.64
N CYS A 127 -4.14 -10.80 -8.54
CA CYS A 127 -5.19 -11.76 -8.18
C CYS A 127 -6.51 -11.12 -7.77
N PHE A 128 -6.45 -9.90 -7.23
CA PHE A 128 -7.62 -9.19 -6.76
C PHE A 128 -8.32 -8.47 -7.91
N GLU A 129 -9.61 -8.73 -8.04
CA GLU A 129 -10.49 -8.09 -9.01
C GLU A 129 -11.63 -7.41 -8.24
N PRO A 130 -11.64 -6.06 -8.17
CA PRO A 130 -12.62 -5.31 -7.37
C PRO A 130 -14.08 -5.57 -7.77
N ASN A 131 -14.33 -5.89 -9.04
CA ASN A 131 -15.66 -6.03 -9.61
C ASN A 131 -16.08 -7.51 -9.81
N ALA A 132 -15.28 -8.47 -9.34
CA ALA A 132 -15.62 -9.88 -9.46
C ALA A 132 -16.79 -10.26 -8.53
N LEU A 133 -17.69 -11.11 -9.01
CA LEU A 133 -18.80 -11.67 -8.24
C LEU A 133 -18.66 -13.19 -8.15
N PRO A 134 -18.50 -13.78 -6.94
CA PRO A 134 -18.36 -13.11 -5.65
C PRO A 134 -17.00 -12.40 -5.51
N LEU A 135 -16.94 -11.33 -4.71
CA LEU A 135 -15.70 -10.62 -4.40
C LEU A 135 -14.75 -11.58 -3.66
N ARG A 136 -13.51 -11.71 -4.14
CA ARG A 136 -12.50 -12.61 -3.57
C ARG A 136 -11.33 -11.85 -2.98
N SER A 137 -11.23 -11.84 -1.66
CA SER A 137 -10.06 -11.30 -0.96
C SER A 137 -8.80 -12.06 -1.36
N CYS A 138 -7.74 -11.32 -1.66
CA CYS A 138 -6.41 -11.82 -2.03
C CYS A 138 -5.33 -11.11 -1.19
N GLU A 139 -5.58 -10.97 0.11
CA GLU A 139 -4.67 -10.33 1.06
C GLU A 139 -3.27 -10.96 1.06
N LEU A 140 -2.27 -10.09 1.14
CA LEU A 140 -0.87 -10.43 1.26
C LEU A 140 -0.53 -10.75 2.73
N LYS A 141 0.32 -11.76 2.93
CA LYS A 141 0.96 -12.03 4.22
C LYS A 141 2.34 -11.41 4.24
N ILE A 142 2.64 -10.59 5.22
CA ILE A 142 3.91 -9.89 5.34
C ILE A 142 4.79 -10.63 6.33
N SER A 143 5.98 -11.04 5.91
CA SER A 143 6.98 -11.62 6.81
C SER A 143 7.85 -10.56 7.47
N SER A 144 8.57 -10.95 8.52
CA SER A 144 9.40 -10.05 9.33
C SER A 144 10.57 -9.41 8.59
N ASP A 145 10.96 -9.96 7.43
CA ASP A 145 11.95 -9.41 6.51
C ASP A 145 11.38 -8.36 5.53
N GLY A 146 10.08 -8.05 5.61
CA GLY A 146 9.42 -7.09 4.73
C GLY A 146 9.07 -7.67 3.36
N VAL A 147 8.86 -8.98 3.27
CA VAL A 147 8.37 -9.64 2.05
C VAL A 147 6.87 -9.92 2.15
N ALA A 148 6.09 -9.37 1.24
CA ALA A 148 4.66 -9.63 1.12
C ALA A 148 4.41 -10.82 0.18
N THR A 149 3.68 -11.84 0.64
CA THR A 149 3.40 -13.06 -0.11
C THR A 149 1.91 -13.22 -0.38
N CYS A 150 1.54 -13.41 -1.65
CA CYS A 150 0.16 -13.74 -2.01
C CYS A 150 -0.13 -15.22 -1.75
N ASN A 151 -1.20 -15.52 -1.01
CA ASN A 151 -1.59 -16.92 -0.76
C ASN A 151 -2.12 -17.64 -2.01
N ARG A 152 -2.64 -16.90 -2.99
CA ARG A 152 -3.28 -17.46 -4.20
C ARG A 152 -2.28 -17.77 -5.31
N CYS A 153 -1.52 -16.76 -5.76
CA CYS A 153 -0.54 -16.95 -6.84
C CYS A 153 0.89 -17.18 -6.37
N ARG A 154 1.15 -17.18 -5.05
CA ARG A 154 2.47 -17.42 -4.44
C ARG A 154 3.56 -16.39 -4.80
N ARG A 155 3.23 -15.33 -5.55
CA ARG A 155 4.13 -14.19 -5.80
C ARG A 155 4.57 -13.57 -4.47
N LYS A 156 5.86 -13.25 -4.41
CA LYS A 156 6.50 -12.55 -3.30
C LYS A 156 6.94 -11.18 -3.77
N TYR A 157 6.63 -10.16 -2.99
CA TYR A 157 6.94 -8.77 -3.27
C TYR A 157 7.82 -8.21 -2.16
N ASN A 158 8.90 -7.51 -2.51
CA ASN A 158 9.75 -6.88 -1.51
C ASN A 158 9.27 -5.47 -1.22
N LEU A 159 8.80 -5.24 0.01
CA LEU A 159 8.28 -3.93 0.44
C LEU A 159 9.39 -2.89 0.58
N ASN A 160 10.65 -3.33 0.78
CA ASN A 160 11.80 -2.45 0.97
C ASN A 160 12.34 -1.83 -0.32
N THR A 161 11.86 -2.29 -1.48
CA THR A 161 12.31 -1.86 -2.82
C THR A 161 11.14 -1.41 -3.69
N GLY A 162 10.11 -0.79 -3.10
CA GLY A 162 8.96 -0.30 -3.87
C GLY A 162 8.03 -1.41 -4.37
N GLY A 163 7.96 -2.57 -3.71
CA GLY A 163 6.95 -3.59 -4.00
C GLY A 163 7.17 -4.40 -5.29
N ASN A 164 8.40 -4.53 -5.77
CA ASN A 164 8.72 -5.39 -6.92
C ASN A 164 8.58 -6.89 -6.58
N ILE A 165 8.25 -7.68 -7.60
CA ILE A 165 8.23 -9.14 -7.50
C ILE A 165 9.67 -9.65 -7.34
N VAL A 166 9.91 -10.44 -6.29
CA VAL A 166 11.20 -11.10 -6.02
C VAL A 166 11.14 -12.62 -6.15
N ALA A 167 9.94 -13.20 -6.22
CA ALA A 167 9.73 -14.63 -6.49
C ALA A 167 8.32 -14.90 -7.02
N GLY A 168 8.19 -15.97 -7.80
CA GLY A 168 6.98 -16.35 -8.51
C GLY A 168 6.97 -15.85 -9.96
N GLU A 169 5.84 -16.00 -10.64
CA GLU A 169 5.66 -15.50 -12.00
C GLU A 169 5.76 -13.97 -12.10
N GLY A 170 6.19 -13.47 -13.25
CA GLY A 170 6.12 -12.03 -13.57
C GLY A 170 4.68 -11.49 -13.56
N GLY A 171 4.56 -10.17 -13.55
CA GLY A 171 3.27 -9.49 -13.49
C GLY A 171 3.40 -8.07 -12.96
N ARG A 172 2.27 -7.50 -12.52
CA ARG A 172 2.23 -6.16 -11.92
C ARG A 172 2.97 -6.15 -10.59
N LYS A 173 3.75 -5.09 -10.33
CA LYS A 173 4.27 -4.77 -8.98
C LYS A 173 3.10 -4.48 -8.03
N LEU A 174 3.36 -4.42 -6.72
CA LEU A 174 2.34 -4.00 -5.77
C LEU A 174 1.76 -2.63 -6.13
N THR A 175 0.45 -2.48 -5.98
CA THR A 175 -0.21 -1.17 -6.03
C THR A 175 0.39 -0.32 -4.93
N ARG A 176 1.00 0.81 -5.33
CA ARG A 176 1.56 1.81 -4.43
C ARG A 176 0.66 3.03 -4.37
N TYR A 177 0.61 3.59 -3.18
CA TYR A 177 -0.01 4.86 -2.87
C TYR A 177 1.09 5.83 -2.41
N HIS A 178 0.83 7.11 -2.57
CA HIS A 178 1.67 8.15 -2.02
C HIS A 178 1.37 8.27 -0.51
N GLY A 179 2.32 7.81 0.32
CA GLY A 179 2.20 7.88 1.77
C GLY A 179 3.08 8.97 2.35
N VAL A 180 2.56 9.71 3.33
CA VAL A 180 3.34 10.64 4.16
C VAL A 180 2.96 10.50 5.63
N THR A 181 3.92 10.73 6.51
CA THR A 181 3.69 10.77 7.96
C THR A 181 4.41 11.96 8.59
N THR A 182 3.79 12.55 9.62
CA THR A 182 4.44 13.60 10.44
C THR A 182 5.20 13.04 11.65
N GLY A 183 5.27 11.71 11.78
CA GLY A 183 6.05 11.01 12.81
C GLY A 183 5.27 9.88 13.51
N PRO A 184 5.90 9.14 14.45
CA PRO A 184 5.33 7.96 15.11
C PRO A 184 3.93 8.19 15.72
N TYR A 185 3.72 9.33 16.37
CA TYR A 185 2.43 9.71 16.97
C TYR A 185 1.87 10.97 16.30
N GLY A 186 2.11 11.10 14.99
CA GLY A 186 1.60 12.19 14.17
C GLY A 186 0.42 11.74 13.31
N VAL A 187 0.29 12.38 12.15
CA VAL A 187 -0.75 12.10 11.16
C VAL A 187 -0.16 11.25 10.05
N LEU A 188 -0.86 10.18 9.68
CA LEU A 188 -0.63 9.40 8.46
C LEU A 188 -1.58 9.91 7.38
N ALA A 189 -1.08 10.20 6.19
CA ALA A 189 -1.89 10.42 4.99
C ALA A 189 -1.43 9.50 3.86
N VAL A 190 -2.38 8.89 3.16
CA VAL A 190 -2.16 7.98 2.03
C VAL A 190 -3.11 8.37 0.90
N ASN A 191 -2.55 8.63 -0.28
CA ASN A 191 -3.25 9.20 -1.43
C ASN A 191 -2.67 8.75 -2.78
#